data_AF-A0A8T5PSC8-F1
#
_entry.id   AF-A0A8T5PSC8-F1
#
_cell.length_a   1.000
_cell.length_b   1.000
_cell.length_c   1.000
_cell.angle_alpha   90.00
_cell.angle_beta   90.00
_cell.angle_gamma   90.00
#
_symmetry.space_group_name_H-M   'P 1'
#
loop_
_entity.id
_entity.type
_entity.pdbx_description
1 polymer ?
#
loop_
_entity_poly.entity_id
_entity_poly.type
_entity_poly.pdbx_seq_one_letter_code
_entity_poly.pdbx_strand_id
1 'polypeptide(L)'
;MIEDNIEGTIKHYQRELELEPDSIGLYKRLSDCYIKKREYNKAESILQNALTLDPDNIGIYSNLFSVYMVQRKYSSALACLMTINKLRYRTASSEHNFEAVKREIDADYAVIQRIRKKIEAKDDSLCAILNR
;
A
#
# COMPACT_ATOMS: atom_id res chain seq x y z
N MET A 1 -4.27 26.03 -11.71
CA MET A 1 -5.50 25.34 -12.18
C MET A 1 -5.55 23.84 -11.91
N ILE A 2 -4.45 23.15 -11.56
CA ILE A 2 -4.51 21.69 -11.30
C ILE A 2 -5.22 21.38 -9.96
N GLU A 3 -5.02 22.20 -8.93
CA GLU A 3 -5.62 21.98 -7.60
C GLU A 3 -7.15 22.07 -7.60
N ASP A 4 -7.71 23.01 -8.37
CA ASP A 4 -9.16 23.22 -8.47
C ASP A 4 -9.88 22.03 -9.13
N ASN A 5 -9.23 21.40 -10.12
CA ASN A 5 -9.75 20.21 -10.79
C ASN A 5 -9.72 18.97 -9.87
N ILE A 6 -8.68 18.83 -9.04
CA ILE A 6 -8.57 17.67 -8.13
C ILE A 6 -9.64 17.73 -7.03
N GLU A 7 -9.95 18.91 -6.50
CA GLU A 7 -10.99 19.06 -5.48
C GLU A 7 -12.39 18.67 -6.02
N GLY A 8 -12.73 19.13 -7.22
CA GLY A 8 -13.97 18.72 -7.90
C GLY A 8 -14.01 17.22 -8.16
N THR A 9 -12.89 16.63 -8.56
CA THR A 9 -12.76 15.18 -8.79
C THR A 9 -12.94 14.38 -7.50
N ILE A 10 -12.39 14.84 -6.37
CA ILE A 10 -12.58 14.20 -5.06
C ILE A 10 -14.06 14.19 -4.68
N LYS A 11 -14.75 15.33 -4.80
CA LYS A 11 -16.19 15.43 -4.51
C LYS A 11 -17.03 14.52 -5.40
N HIS A 12 -16.67 14.41 -6.67
CA HIS A 12 -17.33 13.50 -7.61
C HIS A 12 -17.19 12.05 -7.15
N TYR A 13 -15.97 11.58 -6.89
CA TYR A 13 -15.75 10.21 -6.42
C TYR A 13 -16.36 9.92 -5.05
N GLN A 14 -16.40 10.89 -4.14
CA GLN A 14 -17.11 10.74 -2.87
C GLN A 14 -18.61 10.49 -3.07
N ARG A 15 -19.25 11.26 -3.97
CA ARG A 15 -20.66 11.07 -4.31
C ARG A 15 -20.92 9.75 -5.02
N GLU A 16 -20.03 9.33 -5.92
CA GLU A 16 -20.13 8.00 -6.52
C GLU A 16 -19.99 6.90 -5.48
N LEU A 17 -19.11 7.08 -4.49
CA LEU A 17 -18.94 6.12 -3.39
C LEU A 17 -20.16 6.06 -2.46
N GLU A 18 -20.93 7.14 -2.33
CA GLU A 18 -22.23 7.12 -1.63
C GLU A 18 -23.27 6.25 -2.36
N LEU A 19 -23.16 6.15 -3.69
CA LEU A 19 -24.04 5.32 -4.53
C LEU A 19 -23.53 3.88 -4.64
N GLU A 20 -22.20 3.70 -4.70
CA GLU A 20 -21.51 2.43 -4.85
C GLU A 20 -20.44 2.26 -3.76
N PRO A 21 -20.84 2.01 -2.51
CA PRO A 21 -19.92 1.96 -1.37
C PRO A 21 -18.94 0.78 -1.44
N ASP A 22 -19.24 -0.25 -2.24
CA ASP A 22 -18.42 -1.46 -2.33
C ASP A 22 -17.39 -1.41 -3.47
N SER A 23 -17.29 -0.28 -4.17
CA SER A 23 -16.45 -0.15 -5.36
C SER A 23 -14.98 0.12 -5.02
N ILE A 24 -14.17 -0.95 -4.94
CA ILE A 24 -12.72 -0.88 -4.73
C ILE A 24 -12.04 0.06 -5.74
N GLY A 25 -12.53 0.10 -6.98
CA GLY A 25 -12.04 0.99 -8.03
C GLY A 25 -12.16 2.47 -7.65
N LEU A 26 -13.29 2.86 -7.04
CA LEU A 26 -13.50 4.22 -6.56
C LEU A 26 -12.59 4.56 -5.38
N TYR A 27 -12.40 3.65 -4.41
CA TYR A 27 -11.44 3.86 -3.32
C TYR A 27 -10.02 4.10 -3.85
N LYS A 28 -9.56 3.32 -4.85
CA LYS A 28 -8.25 3.52 -5.46
C LYS A 28 -8.13 4.91 -6.10
N ARG A 29 -9.09 5.29 -6.94
CA ARG A 29 -9.11 6.59 -7.61
C ARG A 29 -9.16 7.76 -6.63
N LEU A 30 -9.96 7.64 -5.58
CA LEU A 30 -10.06 8.64 -4.52
C LEU A 30 -8.75 8.75 -3.73
N SER A 31 -8.11 7.61 -3.41
CA SER A 31 -6.80 7.60 -2.76
C SER A 31 -5.72 8.25 -3.62
N ASP A 32 -5.72 8.02 -4.93
CA ASP A 32 -4.77 8.63 -5.88
C ASP A 32 -4.93 10.15 -5.94
N CYS A 33 -6.17 10.65 -5.88
CA CYS A 33 -6.42 12.09 -5.76
C CYS A 33 -5.85 12.67 -4.47
N TYR A 34 -6.06 12.00 -3.33
CA TYR A 34 -5.46 12.44 -2.06
C TYR A 34 -3.93 12.37 -2.07
N ILE A 35 -3.33 11.36 -2.70
CA ILE A 35 -1.87 11.27 -2.89
C ILE A 35 -1.35 12.44 -3.71
N LYS A 36 -2.02 12.81 -4.81
CA LYS A 36 -1.66 13.96 -5.64
C LYS A 36 -1.75 15.28 -4.87
N LYS A 37 -2.72 15.42 -3.97
CA LYS A 37 -2.83 16.55 -3.03
C LYS A 37 -1.85 16.49 -1.86
N ARG A 38 -1.04 15.43 -1.75
CA ARG A 38 -0.16 15.15 -0.60
C ARG A 38 -0.91 14.98 0.72
N GLU A 39 -2.20 14.70 0.67
CA GLU A 39 -3.06 14.42 1.82
C GLU A 39 -2.98 12.94 2.20
N TYR A 40 -1.76 12.49 2.53
CA TYR A 40 -1.45 11.06 2.67
C TYR A 40 -2.23 10.35 3.77
N ASN A 41 -2.58 11.04 4.86
CA ASN A 41 -3.40 10.46 5.93
C ASN A 41 -4.83 10.15 5.45
N LYS A 42 -5.40 10.99 4.57
CA LYS A 42 -6.71 10.70 3.98
C LYS A 42 -6.60 9.55 2.98
N ALA A 43 -5.56 9.52 2.14
CA ALA A 43 -5.31 8.41 1.24
C ALA A 43 -5.20 7.07 2.01
N GLU A 44 -4.47 7.06 3.12
CA GLU A 44 -4.35 5.91 4.02
C GLU A 44 -5.71 5.45 4.56
N SER A 45 -6.52 6.37 5.09
CA SER A 45 -7.85 6.04 5.62
C SER A 45 -8.78 5.47 4.53
N ILE A 46 -8.80 6.07 3.34
CA ILE A 46 -9.59 5.58 2.21
C ILE A 46 -9.17 4.16 1.82
N LEU A 47 -7.86 3.90 1.75
CA LEU A 47 -7.36 2.57 1.40
C LEU A 47 -7.60 1.53 2.51
N GLN A 48 -7.53 1.92 3.78
CA GLN A 48 -7.87 1.03 4.90
C GLN A 48 -9.36 0.64 4.87
N ASN A 49 -10.25 1.58 4.53
CA ASN A 49 -11.66 1.26 4.29
C ASN A 49 -11.84 0.31 3.10
N ALA A 50 -11.07 0.47 2.03
CA ALA A 50 -11.14 -0.46 0.91
C ALA A 50 -10.75 -1.91 1.31
N LEU A 51 -9.80 -2.07 2.24
CA LEU A 51 -9.43 -3.38 2.77
C LEU A 51 -10.53 -4.02 3.64
N THR A 52 -11.51 -3.27 4.13
CA THR A 52 -12.65 -3.89 4.84
C THR A 52 -13.59 -4.60 3.86
N LEU A 53 -13.58 -4.20 2.59
CA LEU A 53 -14.38 -4.79 1.52
C LEU A 53 -13.66 -5.97 0.87
N ASP A 54 -12.36 -5.81 0.60
CA ASP A 54 -11.50 -6.87 0.07
C ASP A 54 -10.18 -6.92 0.84
N PRO A 55 -10.12 -7.75 1.91
CA PRO A 55 -8.93 -7.89 2.75
C PRO A 55 -7.72 -8.49 2.03
N ASP A 56 -7.91 -9.14 0.88
CA ASP A 56 -6.87 -9.83 0.13
C ASP A 56 -6.45 -9.04 -1.14
N ASN A 57 -6.85 -7.77 -1.25
CA ASN A 57 -6.56 -6.96 -2.43
C ASN A 57 -5.10 -6.48 -2.50
N ILE A 58 -4.27 -7.15 -3.31
CA ILE A 58 -2.87 -6.77 -3.54
C ILE A 58 -2.73 -5.33 -4.06
N GLY A 59 -3.69 -4.85 -4.86
CA GLY A 59 -3.68 -3.49 -5.39
C GLY A 59 -3.82 -2.43 -4.31
N ILE A 60 -4.70 -2.65 -3.33
CA ILE A 60 -4.87 -1.74 -2.20
C ILE A 60 -3.63 -1.75 -1.29
N TYR A 61 -3.06 -2.92 -1.00
CA TYR A 61 -1.80 -2.99 -0.25
C TYR A 61 -0.64 -2.30 -0.96
N SER A 62 -0.57 -2.36 -2.30
CA SER A 62 0.45 -1.66 -3.09
C SER A 62 0.31 -0.13 -2.99
N ASN A 63 -0.92 0.37 -3.00
CA ASN A 63 -1.19 1.80 -2.80
C ASN A 63 -0.84 2.23 -1.36
N LEU A 64 -1.21 1.43 -0.34
CA LEU A 64 -0.83 1.69 1.05
C LEU A 64 0.69 1.67 1.26
N PHE A 65 1.39 0.71 0.66
CA PHE A 65 2.84 0.66 0.66
C PHE A 65 3.44 1.97 0.15
N SER A 66 2.96 2.46 -0.99
CA SER A 66 3.41 3.72 -1.58
C SER A 66 3.14 4.91 -0.66
N VAL A 67 1.94 4.99 -0.09
CA VAL A 67 1.56 6.02 0.89
C VAL A 67 2.47 5.98 2.12
N TYR A 68 2.70 4.82 2.71
CA TYR A 68 3.56 4.65 3.89
C TYR A 68 5.03 4.98 3.60
N MET A 69 5.53 4.64 2.42
CA MET A 69 6.89 4.99 2.00
C MET A 69 7.09 6.50 1.92
N VAL A 70 6.11 7.24 1.38
CA VAL A 70 6.15 8.71 1.31
C VAL A 70 6.03 9.34 2.70
N GLN A 71 5.15 8.80 3.55
CA GLN A 71 5.03 9.22 4.96
C GLN A 71 6.23 8.77 5.84
N ARG A 72 7.18 7.99 5.29
CA ARG A 72 8.32 7.39 6.02
C ARG A 72 7.90 6.49 7.20
N LYS A 73 6.67 5.94 7.14
CA LYS A 73 6.14 4.91 8.04
C LYS A 73 6.66 3.54 7.62
N TYR A 74 7.96 3.32 7.81
CA TYR A 74 8.68 2.17 7.26
C TYR A 74 8.19 0.82 7.80
N SER A 75 7.80 0.74 9.07
CA SER A 75 7.26 -0.50 9.65
C SER A 75 5.94 -0.90 8.99
N SER A 76 5.04 0.06 8.76
CA SER A 76 3.76 -0.16 8.07
C SER A 76 3.96 -0.51 6.60
N ALA A 77 4.92 0.14 5.92
CA ALA A 77 5.30 -0.20 4.55
C ALA A 77 5.83 -1.65 4.47
N LEU A 78 6.71 -2.05 5.39
CA LEU A 78 7.23 -3.41 5.43
C LEU A 78 6.11 -4.44 5.62
N ALA A 79 5.17 -4.17 6.52
CA ALA A 79 4.00 -5.04 6.75
C ALA A 79 3.14 -5.19 5.49
N CYS A 80 2.92 -4.10 4.73
CA CYS A 80 2.20 -4.17 3.45
C CYS A 80 2.93 -5.05 2.44
N LEU A 81 4.23 -4.86 2.27
CA LEU A 81 5.02 -5.63 1.30
C LEU A 81 5.09 -7.13 1.67
N MET A 82 5.19 -7.44 2.96
CA MET A 82 5.09 -8.82 3.45
C MET A 82 3.71 -9.44 3.16
N THR A 83 2.63 -8.66 3.32
CA THR A 83 1.28 -9.13 3.03
C THR A 83 1.06 -9.35 1.54
N ILE A 84 1.59 -8.46 0.68
CA ILE A 84 1.58 -8.63 -0.78
C ILE A 84 2.27 -9.94 -1.18
N ASN A 85 3.47 -10.20 -0.66
CA ASN A 85 4.20 -11.44 -0.94
C ASN A 85 3.46 -12.67 -0.38
N LYS A 86 2.86 -12.52 0.82
CA LYS A 86 1.74 -13.30 1.39
C LYS A 86 0.79 -13.84 0.32
N LEU A 87 0.05 -12.88 -0.22
CA LEU A 87 -1.08 -13.09 -1.11
C LEU A 87 -0.64 -13.61 -2.47
N ARG A 88 0.43 -13.05 -3.05
CA ARG A 88 1.02 -13.54 -4.31
C ARG A 88 1.40 -15.01 -4.21
N TYR A 89 2.09 -15.40 -3.13
CA TYR A 89 2.47 -16.80 -2.92
C TYR A 89 1.25 -17.71 -2.80
N ARG A 90 0.19 -17.27 -2.09
CA ARG A 90 -1.07 -18.00 -2.00
C ARG A 90 -1.72 -18.18 -3.37
N THR A 91 -1.82 -17.12 -4.16
CA THR A 91 -2.40 -17.14 -5.51
C THR A 91 -1.58 -18.02 -6.46
N ALA A 92 -0.25 -17.99 -6.36
CA ALA A 92 0.63 -18.83 -7.16
C ALA A 92 0.42 -20.32 -6.93
N SER A 93 0.07 -20.70 -5.70
CA SER A 93 -0.30 -22.06 -5.37
C SER A 93 -1.60 -22.50 -6.02
N SER A 94 -2.54 -21.58 -6.21
CA SER A 94 -3.81 -21.87 -6.89
C SER A 94 -3.63 -21.95 -8.40
N GLU A 95 -2.89 -21.01 -8.98
CA GLU A 95 -2.75 -20.81 -10.42
C GLU A 95 -1.56 -21.55 -11.04
N HIS A 96 -0.76 -22.26 -10.23
CA HIS A 96 0.44 -23.00 -10.65
C HIS A 96 1.50 -22.13 -11.35
N ASN A 97 1.65 -20.86 -10.94
CA ASN A 97 2.57 -19.89 -11.55
C ASN A 97 3.78 -19.52 -10.66
N PHE A 98 4.20 -20.43 -9.78
CA PHE A 98 5.21 -20.21 -8.74
C PHE A 98 6.52 -19.58 -9.23
N GLU A 99 7.02 -19.95 -10.41
CA GLU A 99 8.29 -19.42 -10.92
C GLU A 99 8.24 -17.92 -11.16
N ALA A 100 7.13 -17.41 -11.69
CA ALA A 100 6.95 -15.97 -11.94
C ALA A 100 6.85 -15.20 -10.62
N VAL A 101 6.01 -15.68 -9.69
CA VAL A 101 5.81 -15.04 -8.39
C VAL A 101 7.08 -15.08 -7.54
N LYS A 102 7.85 -16.17 -7.59
CA LYS A 102 9.13 -16.26 -6.87
C LYS A 102 10.11 -15.18 -7.31
N ARG A 103 10.20 -14.90 -8.62
CA ARG A 103 11.05 -13.82 -9.14
C ARG A 103 10.60 -12.45 -8.62
N GLU A 104 9.30 -12.20 -8.52
CA GLU A 104 8.78 -10.95 -7.94
C GLU A 104 9.13 -10.82 -6.45
N ILE A 105 8.94 -11.88 -5.67
CA ILE A 105 9.28 -11.90 -4.23
C ILE A 105 10.79 -11.70 -4.02
N ASP A 106 11.62 -12.33 -4.85
CA ASP A 106 13.07 -12.17 -4.82
C ASP A 106 13.48 -10.73 -5.18
N ALA A 107 12.78 -10.08 -6.11
CA ALA A 107 13.01 -8.67 -6.43
C ALA A 107 12.64 -7.74 -5.25
N ASP A 108 11.55 -8.04 -4.54
CA ASP A 108 11.11 -7.29 -3.37
C ASP A 108 12.06 -7.45 -2.17
N TYR A 109 12.89 -8.51 -2.13
CA TYR A 109 13.88 -8.71 -1.07
C TYR A 109 14.83 -7.52 -0.92
N ALA A 110 15.32 -6.96 -2.03
CA ALA A 110 16.19 -5.79 -2.00
C ALA A 110 15.48 -4.55 -1.41
N VAL A 111 14.18 -4.40 -1.68
CA VAL A 111 13.36 -3.33 -1.11
C VAL A 111 13.18 -3.53 0.39
N ILE A 112 12.89 -4.77 0.82
CA ILE A 112 12.77 -5.14 2.23
C ILE A 112 14.06 -4.80 3.00
N GLN A 113 15.22 -5.14 2.47
CA GLN A 113 16.51 -4.83 3.12
C GLN A 113 16.73 -3.33 3.27
N ARG A 114 16.40 -2.54 2.24
CA ARG A 114 16.47 -1.07 2.32
C ARG A 114 15.54 -0.49 3.37
N ILE A 115 14.33 -1.04 3.51
CA ILE A 115 13.35 -0.60 4.51
C ILE A 115 13.81 -0.98 5.92
N ARG A 116 14.32 -2.21 6.13
CA ARG A 116 14.87 -2.67 7.42
C ARG A 116 16.00 -1.77 7.91
N LYS A 117 16.98 -1.47 7.04
CA LYS A 117 18.05 -0.53 7.37
C LYS A 117 17.54 0.85 7.81
N LYS A 118 16.45 1.34 7.19
CA LYS A 118 15.83 2.61 7.57
C LYS A 118 15.04 2.56 8.88
N ILE A 119 14.55 1.38 9.27
CA ILE A 119 13.93 1.15 10.58
C ILE A 119 15.04 1.12 11.64
N GLU A 120 16.08 0.32 11.43
CA GLU A 120 17.25 0.21 12.32
C GLU A 120 17.93 1.57 12.54
N ALA A 121 18.13 2.36 11.49
CA ALA A 121 18.72 3.70 11.60
C ALA A 121 17.85 4.72 12.34
N LYS A 122 16.57 4.41 12.59
CA LYS A 122 15.66 5.25 13.39
C LYS A 122 15.48 4.72 14.80
N ASP A 123 15.86 3.47 15.04
CA ASP A 123 15.67 2.78 16.30
C ASP A 123 17.03 2.24 16.74
N ASP A 124 17.85 3.13 17.32
CA ASP A 124 19.19 2.81 17.86
C ASP A 124 19.16 1.61 18.83
N SER A 125 17.98 1.27 19.35
CA SER A 125 17.76 0.12 20.23
C SER A 125 17.66 -1.24 19.50
N LEU A 126 17.26 -1.27 18.22
CA LEU A 126 17.12 -2.50 17.41
C LEU A 126 18.41 -2.90 16.69
N CYS A 127 19.30 -1.95 16.39
CA CYS A 127 20.64 -2.19 15.81
C CYS A 127 21.47 -3.21 16.62
N ALA A 128 21.24 -3.30 17.94
CA ALA A 128 21.95 -4.22 18.83
C ALA A 128 21.38 -5.65 18.84
N ILE A 129 20.11 -5.84 18.46
CA ILE A 129 19.41 -7.12 18.59
C ILE A 129 19.53 -7.96 17.32
N LEU A 130 19.62 -7.33 16.14
CA LEU A 130 19.67 -8.04 14.84
C LEU A 130 21.08 -8.37 14.34
N ASN A 131 22.13 -7.85 14.99
CA ASN A 131 23.54 -8.15 14.70
C ASN A 131 24.11 -9.31 15.54
N ARG A 132 23.25 -10.20 16.04
CA ARG A 132 23.62 -11.35 16.88
C ARG A 132 22.98 -12.62 16.35
#